data_AF-A0A924XXJ0-F1
#
_entry.id   AF-A0A924XXJ0-F1
#
_cell.length_a   1.000
_cell.length_b   1.000
_cell.length_c   1.000
_cell.angle_alpha   90.00
_cell.angle_beta   90.00
_cell.angle_gamma   90.00
#
_symmetry.space_group_name_H-M   'P 1'
#
loop_
_entity.id
_entity.type
_entity.pdbx_description
1 polymer ?
#
loop_
_entity_poly.entity_id
_entity_poly.type
_entity_poly.pdbx_seq_one_letter_code
_entity_poly.pdbx_strand_id
1 'polypeptide(L)'
;MIDTTPHIITSLLAMGMALSFIIADRSSPTSRALALFLAAIGVSIGIGSQIAYPRHYAGDIAWWDGVFAIPETLAFLFAYEWILRVRRTIPAAGLKTSGPDALLRIAQGLALFYCAMALLFPRMRVEGFQNAGFHEAFMVAQPEFWLFALPLTISLFLSLFSGLLMLRRRPDRAESLRLLAFAIAAPFMASGVILPNTIAPVATAIGLLIFLVGGVQYHVIQGQRAHFMSKFLSPQVAQLVARRGLKSATDEQTLELSVVCCDLRGFTAFTAATESKKVINILREYYDAVGQAATECGGTIKDQAGDGVLILVGAPIALP
;
A
#
# COMPACT_ATOMS: atom_id res chain seq x y z
N MET A 1 37.61 -12.59 2.02
CA MET A 1 36.61 -11.76 1.32
C MET A 1 35.25 -12.09 1.90
N ILE A 2 34.46 -11.08 2.25
CA ILE A 2 33.07 -11.27 2.68
C ILE A 2 32.26 -11.56 1.42
N ASP A 3 31.45 -12.61 1.45
CA ASP A 3 30.49 -12.86 0.38
C ASP A 3 29.36 -11.82 0.48
N THR A 4 29.36 -10.86 -0.43
CA THR A 4 28.34 -9.80 -0.50
C THR A 4 27.16 -10.18 -1.39
N THR A 5 27.20 -11.34 -2.03
CA THR A 5 26.15 -11.81 -2.96
C THR A 5 24.75 -11.82 -2.30
N PRO A 6 24.57 -12.35 -1.07
CA PRO A 6 23.26 -12.33 -0.42
C PRO A 6 22.73 -10.90 -0.20
N HIS A 7 23.59 -9.95 0.13
CA HIS A 7 23.19 -8.56 0.31
C HIS A 7 22.79 -7.89 -1.01
N ILE A 8 23.53 -8.15 -2.09
CA ILE A 8 23.19 -7.62 -3.42
C ILE A 8 21.81 -8.13 -3.84
N ILE A 9 21.53 -9.43 -3.67
CA ILE A 9 20.23 -10.01 -4.00
C ILE A 9 19.12 -9.36 -3.16
N THR A 10 19.30 -9.22 -1.84
CA THR A 10 18.30 -8.59 -0.96
C THR A 10 18.09 -7.11 -1.28
N SER A 11 19.16 -6.38 -1.63
CA SER A 11 19.09 -4.99 -2.07
C SER A 11 18.29 -4.85 -3.37
N LEU A 12 18.58 -5.68 -4.37
CA LEU A 12 17.84 -5.71 -5.64
C LEU A 12 16.39 -6.10 -5.45
N LEU A 13 16.08 -7.04 -4.55
CA LEU A 13 14.71 -7.41 -4.20
C LEU A 13 13.94 -6.19 -3.66
N ALA A 14 14.52 -5.47 -2.68
CA ALA A 14 13.91 -4.27 -2.11
C ALA A 14 13.70 -3.17 -3.17
N MET A 15 14.69 -2.94 -4.03
CA MET A 15 14.61 -1.96 -5.12
C MET A 15 13.56 -2.35 -6.18
N GLY A 16 13.46 -3.63 -6.53
CA GLY A 16 12.45 -4.15 -7.45
C GLY A 16 11.04 -3.98 -6.90
N MET A 17 10.85 -4.25 -5.60
CA MET A 17 9.58 -3.98 -4.92
C MET A 17 9.26 -2.48 -4.87
N ALA A 18 10.25 -1.62 -4.59
CA ALA A 18 10.05 -0.18 -4.61
C ALA A 18 9.57 0.31 -5.99
N LEU A 19 10.20 -0.20 -7.05
CA LEU A 19 9.86 0.11 -8.44
C LEU A 19 8.44 -0.37 -8.80
N SER A 20 8.04 -1.56 -8.34
CA SER A 20 6.71 -2.09 -8.65
C SER A 20 5.60 -1.22 -8.03
N PHE A 21 5.77 -0.76 -6.78
CA PHE A 21 4.77 0.12 -6.14
C PHE A 21 4.68 1.49 -6.81
N ILE A 22 5.82 2.12 -7.15
CA ILE A 22 5.78 3.44 -7.80
C ILE A 22 5.20 3.38 -9.22
N ILE A 23 5.46 2.30 -9.98
CA ILE A 23 4.89 2.10 -11.31
C ILE A 23 3.38 1.81 -11.21
N ALA A 24 2.96 0.98 -10.24
CA ALA A 24 1.58 0.58 -10.08
C ALA A 24 0.64 1.77 -9.76
N ASP A 25 1.09 2.70 -8.91
CA ASP A 25 0.27 3.88 -8.54
C ASP A 25 1.13 5.05 -8.04
N ARG A 26 1.74 5.80 -8.97
CA ARG A 26 2.56 6.99 -8.64
C ARG A 26 1.76 8.15 -8.03
N SER A 27 0.47 8.22 -8.29
CA SER A 27 -0.40 9.31 -7.79
C SER A 27 -0.72 9.13 -6.31
N SER A 28 -0.81 7.89 -5.84
CA SER A 28 -1.18 7.62 -4.46
C SER A 28 -0.06 8.01 -3.49
N PRO A 29 -0.36 8.86 -2.49
CA PRO A 29 0.62 9.22 -1.48
C PRO A 29 1.04 8.03 -0.60
N THR A 30 0.18 7.03 -0.40
CA THR A 30 0.53 5.80 0.35
C THR A 30 1.50 4.95 -0.46
N SER A 31 1.27 4.79 -1.76
CA SER A 31 2.17 4.03 -2.64
C SER A 31 3.56 4.67 -2.72
N ARG A 32 3.63 5.99 -2.87
CA ARG A 32 4.90 6.74 -2.86
C ARG A 32 5.70 6.56 -1.58
N ALA A 33 5.05 6.68 -0.42
CA ALA A 33 5.72 6.49 0.87
C ALA A 33 6.28 5.08 1.01
N LEU A 34 5.51 4.07 0.56
CA LEU A 34 5.95 2.68 0.60
C LEU A 34 7.10 2.39 -0.36
N ALA A 35 7.07 2.94 -1.58
CA ALA A 35 8.17 2.83 -2.53
C ALA A 35 9.45 3.47 -1.98
N LEU A 36 9.36 4.65 -1.37
CA LEU A 36 10.50 5.32 -0.74
C LEU A 36 11.07 4.52 0.43
N PHE A 37 10.21 3.90 1.25
CA PHE A 37 10.62 2.98 2.31
C PHE A 37 11.44 1.80 1.77
N LEU A 38 10.92 1.10 0.77
CA LEU A 38 11.59 -0.07 0.17
C LEU A 38 12.89 0.33 -0.55
N ALA A 39 12.88 1.47 -1.25
CA ALA A 39 14.08 2.00 -1.89
C ALA A 39 15.16 2.35 -0.86
N ALA A 40 14.78 2.95 0.27
CA ALA A 40 15.70 3.29 1.34
C ALA A 40 16.33 2.03 1.97
N ILE A 41 15.57 0.94 2.16
CA ILE A 41 16.12 -0.38 2.54
C ILE A 41 17.12 -0.86 1.50
N GLY A 42 16.73 -0.87 0.21
CA GLY A 42 17.58 -1.35 -0.88
C GLY A 42 18.90 -0.59 -0.97
N VAL A 43 18.84 0.74 -0.91
CA VAL A 43 20.02 1.63 -0.89
C VAL A 43 20.88 1.40 0.34
N SER A 44 20.28 1.25 1.53
CA SER A 44 20.99 0.98 2.77
C SER A 44 21.81 -0.32 2.68
N ILE A 45 21.20 -1.40 2.22
CA ILE A 45 21.86 -2.71 2.08
C ILE A 45 22.92 -2.65 0.96
N GLY A 46 22.61 -1.98 -0.15
CA GLY A 46 23.52 -1.85 -1.29
C GLY A 46 24.80 -1.09 -0.91
N ILE A 47 24.66 0.11 -0.35
CA ILE A 47 25.80 0.92 0.12
C ILE A 47 26.56 0.20 1.24
N GLY A 48 25.83 -0.40 2.19
CA GLY A 48 26.41 -1.17 3.28
C GLY A 48 27.31 -2.29 2.77
N SER A 49 26.80 -3.14 1.89
CA SER A 49 27.54 -4.30 1.38
C SER A 49 28.69 -3.97 0.44
N GLN A 50 28.55 -2.95 -0.40
CA GLN A 50 29.57 -2.62 -1.41
C GLN A 50 30.65 -1.68 -0.91
N ILE A 51 30.35 -0.86 0.10
CA ILE A 51 31.25 0.21 0.55
C ILE A 51 31.55 0.09 2.04
N ALA A 52 30.53 0.12 2.90
CA ALA A 52 30.73 0.26 4.34
C ALA A 52 31.35 -1.01 4.97
N TYR A 53 30.75 -2.18 4.76
CA TYR A 53 31.20 -3.43 5.40
C TYR A 53 32.64 -3.78 5.03
N PRO A 54 33.07 -3.78 3.75
CA PRO A 54 34.47 -4.08 3.42
C PRO A 54 35.48 -3.17 4.13
N ARG A 55 35.15 -1.87 4.30
CA ARG A 55 35.98 -0.90 5.02
C ARG A 55 36.02 -1.19 6.52
N HIS A 56 34.85 -1.43 7.14
CA HIS A 56 34.74 -1.72 8.56
C HIS A 56 35.48 -3.02 8.94
N TYR A 57 35.41 -4.07 8.12
CA TYR A 57 36.16 -5.32 8.35
C TYR A 57 37.67 -5.17 8.17
N ALA A 58 38.12 -4.19 7.39
CA ALA A 58 39.53 -3.82 7.29
C ALA A 58 40.00 -2.94 8.45
N GLY A 59 39.10 -2.57 9.38
CA GLY A 59 39.38 -1.66 10.49
C GLY A 59 39.45 -0.17 10.09
N ASP A 60 39.08 0.16 8.85
CA ASP A 60 39.08 1.53 8.32
C ASP A 60 37.71 2.20 8.57
N ILE A 61 37.51 2.64 9.81
CA ILE A 61 36.31 3.38 10.22
C ILE A 61 36.62 4.89 10.20
N ALA A 62 36.04 5.61 9.25
CA ALA A 62 36.25 7.04 9.11
C ALA A 62 35.31 7.85 10.01
N TRP A 63 35.72 9.09 10.34
CA TRP A 63 34.91 10.01 11.15
C TRP A 63 33.55 10.38 10.53
N TRP A 64 33.40 10.18 9.22
CA TRP A 64 32.17 10.47 8.48
C TRP A 64 31.30 9.23 8.22
N ASP A 65 31.72 8.02 8.62
CA ASP A 65 31.00 6.76 8.31
C ASP A 65 29.55 6.75 8.83
N GLY A 66 29.21 7.67 9.75
CA GLY A 66 27.85 7.89 10.21
C GLY A 66 26.85 8.23 9.09
N VAL A 67 27.31 8.72 7.94
CA VAL A 67 26.43 8.96 6.77
C VAL A 67 25.76 7.69 6.25
N PHE A 68 26.35 6.51 6.49
CA PHE A 68 25.75 5.23 6.13
C PHE A 68 24.48 4.91 6.94
N ALA A 69 24.22 5.64 8.03
CA ALA A 69 22.98 5.60 8.81
C ALA A 69 21.78 6.23 8.09
N ILE A 70 22.03 7.12 7.13
CA ILE A 70 20.99 7.98 6.57
C ILE A 70 19.94 7.16 5.79
N PRO A 71 20.31 6.27 4.84
CA PRO A 71 19.31 5.47 4.12
C PRO A 71 18.51 4.56 5.06
N GLU A 72 19.15 3.96 6.05
CA GLU A 72 18.49 3.14 7.07
C GLU A 72 17.47 3.95 7.89
N THR A 73 17.84 5.15 8.33
CA THR A 73 16.95 6.07 9.03
C THR A 73 15.77 6.47 8.15
N LEU A 74 16.03 6.80 6.88
CA LEU A 74 14.99 7.13 5.91
C LEU A 74 14.00 5.98 5.73
N ALA A 75 14.45 4.72 5.76
CA ALA A 75 13.55 3.57 5.74
C ALA A 75 12.57 3.61 6.91
N PHE A 76 13.05 3.80 8.15
CA PHE A 76 12.15 3.95 9.31
C PHE A 76 11.18 5.12 9.17
N LEU A 77 11.66 6.29 8.74
CA LEU A 77 10.82 7.48 8.56
C LEU A 77 9.71 7.26 7.54
N PHE A 78 10.03 6.67 6.39
CA PHE A 78 9.07 6.39 5.32
C PHE A 78 8.10 5.25 5.69
N ALA A 79 8.55 4.24 6.44
CA ALA A 79 7.67 3.22 7.00
C ALA A 79 6.61 3.83 7.93
N TYR A 80 7.02 4.68 8.87
CA TYR A 80 6.11 5.33 9.81
C TYR A 80 5.18 6.32 9.11
N GLU A 81 5.70 7.05 8.12
CA GLU A 81 4.91 7.96 7.30
C GLU A 81 3.89 7.20 6.42
N TRP A 82 4.25 6.01 5.92
CA TRP A 82 3.32 5.12 5.23
C TRP A 82 2.16 4.71 6.14
N ILE A 83 2.43 4.26 7.38
CA ILE A 83 1.39 3.92 8.35
C ILE A 83 0.49 5.14 8.64
N LEU A 84 1.06 6.33 8.84
CA LEU A 84 0.30 7.57 9.02
C LEU A 84 -0.63 7.85 7.84
N ARG A 85 -0.18 7.64 6.61
CA ARG A 85 -0.99 7.87 5.40
C ARG A 85 -2.11 6.85 5.27
N VAL A 86 -1.84 5.57 5.53
CA VAL A 86 -2.88 4.53 5.58
C VAL A 86 -3.91 4.84 6.67
N ARG A 87 -3.46 5.33 7.84
CA ARG A 87 -4.36 5.71 8.94
C ARG A 87 -5.32 6.84 8.57
N ARG A 88 -4.91 7.73 7.66
CA ARG A 88 -5.74 8.84 7.15
C ARG A 88 -6.76 8.37 6.10
N THR A 89 -6.55 7.23 5.45
CA THR A 89 -7.52 6.68 4.49
C THR A 89 -8.64 5.87 5.17
N ILE A 90 -8.48 5.51 6.45
CA ILE A 90 -9.46 4.73 7.20
C ILE A 90 -10.37 5.67 8.01
N PRO A 91 -11.71 5.59 7.85
CA PRO A 91 -12.65 6.42 8.58
C PRO A 91 -12.44 6.33 10.10
N ALA A 92 -12.48 7.48 10.79
CA ALA A 92 -12.25 7.53 12.23
C ALA A 92 -13.37 6.87 13.06
N ALA A 93 -14.58 6.74 12.50
CA ALA A 93 -15.75 6.13 13.12
C ALA A 93 -16.02 6.59 14.58
N GLY A 94 -15.74 7.87 14.88
CA GLY A 94 -15.91 8.46 16.22
C GLY A 94 -14.79 8.20 17.23
N LEU A 95 -13.71 7.49 16.86
CA LEU A 95 -12.56 7.26 17.73
C LEU A 95 -11.59 8.46 17.73
N LYS A 96 -11.03 8.81 18.90
CA LYS A 96 -9.95 9.80 19.00
C LYS A 96 -8.71 9.31 18.24
N THR A 97 -8.31 10.05 17.21
CA THR A 97 -7.22 9.65 16.30
C THR A 97 -5.85 10.21 16.67
N SER A 98 -5.82 11.26 17.48
CA SER A 98 -4.60 12.03 17.80
C SER A 98 -3.54 11.25 18.56
N GLY A 99 -3.94 10.36 19.47
CA GLY A 99 -3.00 9.60 20.31
C GLY A 99 -2.02 8.76 19.51
N PRO A 100 -2.48 7.78 18.70
CA PRO A 100 -1.56 6.95 17.95
C PRO A 100 -0.84 7.72 16.81
N ASP A 101 -1.40 8.83 16.30
CA ASP A 101 -0.69 9.73 15.37
C ASP A 101 0.54 10.35 16.04
N ALA A 102 0.39 10.82 17.28
CA ALA A 102 1.49 11.32 18.08
C ALA A 102 2.54 10.24 18.34
N LEU A 103 2.13 8.98 18.62
CA LEU A 103 3.08 7.87 18.81
C LEU A 103 3.96 7.64 17.56
N LEU A 104 3.38 7.71 16.35
CA LEU A 104 4.16 7.58 15.11
C LEU A 104 5.11 8.76 14.89
N ARG A 105 4.72 9.98 15.29
CA ARG A 105 5.64 11.15 15.25
C ARG A 105 6.77 11.02 16.26
N ILE A 106 6.50 10.49 17.45
CA ILE A 106 7.54 10.18 18.45
C ILE A 106 8.48 9.11 17.90
N ALA A 107 7.96 8.06 17.26
CA ALA A 107 8.78 7.04 16.60
C ALA A 107 9.70 7.64 15.51
N GLN A 108 9.20 8.58 14.70
CA GLN A 108 10.04 9.33 13.75
C GLN A 108 11.13 10.15 14.45
N GLY A 109 10.80 10.83 15.55
CA GLY A 109 11.77 11.56 16.36
C GLY A 109 12.87 10.67 16.94
N LEU A 110 12.52 9.46 17.40
CA LEU A 110 13.49 8.48 17.88
C LEU A 110 14.40 7.94 16.77
N ALA A 111 13.88 7.73 15.55
CA ALA A 111 14.70 7.38 14.39
C ALA A 111 15.66 8.51 14.00
N LEU A 112 15.23 9.77 14.09
CA LEU A 112 16.11 10.93 13.88
C LEU A 112 17.18 11.04 14.97
N PHE A 113 16.82 10.77 16.22
CA PHE A 113 17.78 10.72 17.33
C PHE A 113 18.85 9.65 17.08
N TYR A 114 18.43 8.45 16.66
CA TYR A 114 19.35 7.38 16.24
C TYR A 114 20.32 7.86 15.14
N CYS A 115 19.80 8.53 14.10
CA CYS A 115 20.63 9.07 13.03
C CYS A 115 21.63 10.12 13.53
N ALA A 116 21.20 11.03 14.40
CA ALA A 116 22.08 12.03 15.01
C ALA A 116 23.20 11.37 15.81
N MET A 117 22.89 10.34 16.63
CA MET A 117 23.92 9.59 17.36
C MET A 117 24.86 8.84 16.41
N ALA A 118 24.33 8.28 15.33
CA ALA A 118 25.14 7.56 14.34
C ALA A 118 26.11 8.49 13.59
N LEU A 119 25.70 9.73 13.33
CA LEU A 119 26.54 10.77 12.73
C LEU A 119 27.62 11.29 13.68
N LEU A 120 27.29 11.44 14.97
CA LEU A 120 28.22 11.94 15.99
C LEU A 120 29.21 10.87 16.46
N PHE A 121 28.77 9.62 16.54
CA PHE A 121 29.55 8.52 17.11
C PHE A 121 29.58 7.30 16.15
N PRO A 122 30.14 7.45 14.94
CA PRO A 122 30.13 6.39 13.94
C PRO A 122 30.92 5.16 14.38
N ARG A 123 32.03 5.35 15.10
CA ARG A 123 32.85 4.26 15.60
C ARG A 123 32.12 3.40 16.64
N MET A 124 31.47 4.06 17.62
CA MET A 124 30.65 3.36 18.63
C MET A 124 29.49 2.59 17.98
N ARG A 125 28.89 3.14 16.91
CA ARG A 125 27.84 2.43 16.16
C ARG A 125 28.37 1.15 15.50
N VAL A 126 29.51 1.23 14.82
CA VAL A 126 30.07 0.10 14.07
C VAL A 126 30.58 -0.99 15.02
N GLU A 127 31.31 -0.59 16.07
CA GLU A 127 31.95 -1.53 17.01
C GLU A 127 30.98 -2.07 18.07
N GLY A 128 30.05 -1.23 18.57
CA GLY A 128 29.19 -1.55 19.73
C GLY A 128 27.73 -1.84 19.41
N PHE A 129 27.27 -1.69 18.16
CA PHE A 129 25.86 -1.90 17.80
C PHE A 129 25.64 -2.73 16.53
N GLN A 130 26.38 -2.47 15.45
CA GLN A 130 26.27 -3.24 14.21
C GLN A 130 26.97 -4.60 14.33
N ASN A 131 26.48 -5.60 13.60
CA ASN A 131 27.07 -6.95 13.57
C ASN A 131 27.16 -7.61 14.96
N ALA A 132 26.24 -7.23 15.87
CA ALA A 132 26.08 -7.84 17.19
C ALA A 132 25.54 -9.26 17.03
N GLY A 133 26.44 -10.21 16.78
CA GLY A 133 26.10 -11.62 16.69
C GLY A 133 25.80 -12.25 18.05
N PHE A 134 25.09 -13.38 18.02
CA PHE A 134 24.86 -14.28 19.16
C PHE A 134 26.15 -14.79 19.86
N HIS A 135 27.33 -14.32 19.47
CA HIS A 135 28.63 -14.74 20.01
C HIS A 135 29.16 -13.88 21.15
N GLU A 136 28.52 -12.76 21.52
CA GLU A 136 28.88 -12.07 22.75
C GLU A 136 27.64 -11.55 23.49
N ALA A 137 27.19 -12.32 24.49
CA ALA A 137 26.36 -11.81 25.59
C ALA A 137 26.98 -10.55 26.26
N PHE A 138 28.26 -10.27 25.98
CA PHE A 138 29.01 -9.09 26.39
C PHE A 138 28.59 -7.78 25.70
N MET A 139 28.14 -7.78 24.43
CA MET A 139 27.77 -6.53 23.76
C MET A 139 26.51 -5.89 24.35
N VAL A 140 25.53 -6.70 24.76
CA VAL A 140 24.29 -6.21 25.41
C VAL A 140 24.57 -5.61 26.79
N ALA A 141 25.70 -5.93 27.41
CA ALA A 141 26.12 -5.34 28.67
C ALA A 141 26.76 -3.94 28.51
N GLN A 142 27.16 -3.56 27.29
CA GLN A 142 27.81 -2.28 27.05
C GLN A 142 26.78 -1.14 26.90
N PRO A 143 27.00 0.02 27.54
CA PRO A 143 26.12 1.18 27.39
C PRO A 143 26.00 1.68 25.94
N GLU A 144 27.05 1.48 25.14
CA GLU A 144 27.12 1.93 23.74
C GLU A 144 26.08 1.25 22.85
N PHE A 145 25.83 -0.05 23.07
CA PHE A 145 24.80 -0.80 22.38
C PHE A 145 23.43 -0.16 22.59
N TRP A 146 23.10 0.19 23.83
CA TRP A 146 21.79 0.73 24.21
C TRP A 146 21.55 2.15 23.69
N LEU A 147 22.61 2.95 23.49
CA LEU A 147 22.51 4.27 22.88
C LEU A 147 21.83 4.21 21.49
N PHE A 148 22.11 3.15 20.73
CA PHE A 148 21.59 2.93 19.38
C PHE A 148 20.36 2.01 19.36
N ALA A 149 20.37 0.95 20.15
CA ALA A 149 19.30 -0.05 20.16
C ALA A 149 18.00 0.48 20.78
N LEU A 150 18.07 1.25 21.87
CA LEU A 150 16.89 1.70 22.60
C LEU A 150 16.00 2.64 21.77
N PRO A 151 16.52 3.69 21.10
CA PRO A 151 15.68 4.54 20.24
C PRO A 151 14.98 3.75 19.13
N LEU A 152 15.70 2.84 18.45
CA LEU A 152 15.14 2.04 17.35
C LEU A 152 14.11 1.00 17.82
N THR A 153 14.36 0.33 18.94
CA THR A 153 13.44 -0.67 19.49
C THR A 153 12.16 -0.01 19.98
N ILE A 154 12.27 1.13 20.68
CA ILE A 154 11.10 1.90 21.10
C ILE A 154 10.35 2.44 19.87
N SER A 155 11.04 2.98 18.86
CA SER A 155 10.38 3.50 17.66
C SER A 155 9.60 2.41 16.92
N LEU A 156 10.20 1.21 16.78
CA LEU A 156 9.55 0.05 16.19
C LEU A 156 8.33 -0.40 17.01
N PHE A 157 8.46 -0.46 18.34
CA PHE A 157 7.37 -0.83 19.24
C PHE A 157 6.20 0.16 19.15
N LEU A 158 6.47 1.46 19.18
CA LEU A 158 5.46 2.51 19.04
C LEU A 158 4.74 2.42 17.69
N SER A 159 5.49 2.16 16.62
CA SER A 159 4.94 1.95 15.29
C SER A 159 4.06 0.71 15.21
N LEU A 160 4.53 -0.43 15.72
CA LEU A 160 3.76 -1.68 15.76
C LEU A 160 2.49 -1.51 16.58
N PHE A 161 2.60 -0.91 17.77
CA PHE A 161 1.47 -0.64 18.65
C PHE A 161 0.44 0.29 17.97
N SER A 162 0.88 1.38 17.35
CA SER A 162 0.00 2.27 16.59
C SER A 162 -0.64 1.57 15.38
N GLY A 163 0.09 0.69 14.70
CA GLY A 163 -0.42 -0.11 13.58
C GLY A 163 -1.50 -1.10 14.01
N LEU A 164 -1.28 -1.80 15.13
CA LEU A 164 -2.24 -2.75 15.69
C LEU A 164 -3.49 -2.07 16.23
N LEU A 165 -3.36 -0.89 16.86
CA LEU A 165 -4.53 -0.08 17.26
C LEU A 165 -5.40 0.31 16.07
N MET A 166 -4.83 0.43 14.87
CA MET A 166 -5.60 0.73 13.67
C MET A 166 -6.53 -0.41 13.27
N LEU A 167 -6.19 -1.68 13.55
CA LEU A 167 -7.07 -2.82 13.26
C LEU A 167 -8.41 -2.72 14.02
N ARG A 168 -8.45 -2.01 15.15
CA ARG A 168 -9.69 -1.72 15.88
C ARG A 168 -10.65 -0.81 15.12
N ARG A 169 -10.16 -0.04 14.13
CA ARG A 169 -10.99 0.79 13.25
C ARG A 169 -11.70 0.00 12.14
N ARG A 170 -11.54 -1.34 12.13
CA ARG A 170 -12.09 -2.24 11.11
C ARG A 170 -11.78 -1.76 9.68
N PRO A 171 -10.49 -1.60 9.34
CA PRO A 171 -10.11 -1.34 7.96
C PRO A 171 -10.66 -2.42 7.05
N ASP A 172 -10.80 -2.10 5.77
CA ASP A 172 -11.25 -3.09 4.80
C ASP A 172 -10.28 -4.29 4.76
N ARG A 173 -10.76 -5.43 4.25
CA ARG A 173 -10.00 -6.69 4.29
C ARG A 173 -8.63 -6.60 3.60
N ALA A 174 -8.53 -5.87 2.47
CA ALA A 174 -7.29 -5.74 1.74
C ALA A 174 -6.23 -4.99 2.56
N GLU A 175 -6.64 -3.86 3.16
CA GLU A 175 -5.76 -3.06 3.99
C GLU A 175 -5.36 -3.82 5.27
N SER A 176 -6.30 -4.49 5.92
CA SER A 176 -6.04 -5.32 7.11
C SER A 176 -4.93 -6.37 6.87
N LEU A 177 -5.00 -7.09 5.74
CA LEU A 177 -3.99 -8.08 5.36
C LEU A 177 -2.63 -7.44 5.12
N ARG A 178 -2.58 -6.32 4.39
CA ARG A 178 -1.35 -5.59 4.10
C ARG A 178 -0.65 -5.11 5.38
N LEU A 179 -1.43 -4.62 6.33
CA LEU A 179 -0.93 -4.13 7.61
C LEU A 179 -0.44 -5.24 8.52
N LEU A 180 -1.16 -6.36 8.56
CA LEU A 180 -0.72 -7.53 9.32
C LEU A 180 0.57 -8.11 8.74
N ALA A 181 0.67 -8.20 7.42
CA ALA A 181 1.91 -8.60 6.75
C ALA A 181 3.06 -7.66 7.09
N PHE A 182 2.84 -6.34 7.11
CA PHE A 182 3.85 -5.38 7.55
C PHE A 182 4.23 -5.55 9.02
N ALA A 183 3.26 -5.74 9.91
CA ALA A 183 3.49 -5.95 11.34
C ALA A 183 4.35 -7.19 11.61
N ILE A 184 4.15 -8.27 10.84
CA ILE A 184 4.95 -9.49 10.91
C ILE A 184 6.32 -9.29 10.26
N ALA A 185 6.40 -8.61 9.13
CA ALA A 185 7.64 -8.39 8.38
C ALA A 185 8.61 -7.40 9.04
N ALA A 186 8.10 -6.36 9.70
CA ALA A 186 8.91 -5.25 10.21
C ALA A 186 10.01 -5.69 11.20
N PRO A 187 9.77 -6.60 12.16
CA PRO A 187 10.84 -7.13 13.02
C PRO A 187 11.97 -7.82 12.24
N PHE A 188 11.65 -8.58 11.19
CA PHE A 188 12.66 -9.26 10.35
C PHE A 188 13.45 -8.27 9.48
N MET A 189 12.79 -7.22 8.97
CA MET A 189 13.49 -6.18 8.22
C MET A 189 14.40 -5.36 9.14
N ALA A 190 13.90 -4.95 10.31
CA ALA A 190 14.63 -4.13 11.28
C ALA A 190 15.79 -4.88 11.94
N SER A 191 15.69 -6.20 12.15
CA SER A 191 16.77 -6.99 12.74
C SER A 191 18.02 -7.02 11.87
N GLY A 192 17.91 -6.83 10.55
CA GLY A 192 19.06 -6.73 9.64
C GLY A 192 20.03 -5.59 9.94
N VAL A 193 19.61 -4.59 10.73
CA VAL A 193 20.46 -3.49 11.21
C VAL A 193 21.46 -3.95 12.28
N ILE A 194 21.07 -4.94 13.09
CA ILE A 194 21.80 -5.39 14.28
C ILE A 194 22.50 -6.73 14.02
N LEU A 195 21.83 -7.62 13.27
CA LEU A 195 22.30 -8.98 13.03
C LEU A 195 23.65 -9.02 12.30
N PRO A 196 24.39 -10.14 12.44
CA PRO A 196 25.62 -10.34 11.68
C PRO A 196 25.41 -10.28 10.18
N ASN A 197 26.43 -9.80 9.45
CA ASN A 197 26.35 -9.65 8.00
C ASN A 197 26.04 -10.97 7.25
N THR A 198 26.34 -12.12 7.85
CA THR A 198 25.99 -13.44 7.28
C THR A 198 24.50 -13.76 7.35
N ILE A 199 23.77 -13.26 8.35
CA ILE A 199 22.37 -13.60 8.63
C ILE A 199 21.43 -12.43 8.32
N ALA A 200 21.90 -11.19 8.47
CA ALA A 200 21.17 -9.96 8.20
C ALA A 200 20.45 -9.95 6.83
N PRO A 201 21.10 -10.27 5.68
CA PRO A 201 20.43 -10.20 4.39
C PRO A 201 19.32 -11.26 4.26
N VAL A 202 19.48 -12.41 4.93
CA VAL A 202 18.46 -13.48 4.95
C VAL A 202 17.26 -13.05 5.78
N ALA A 203 17.48 -12.51 6.99
CA ALA A 203 16.41 -11.99 7.84
C ALA A 203 15.62 -10.88 7.13
N THR A 204 16.32 -9.91 6.54
CA THR A 204 15.66 -8.84 5.79
C THR A 204 14.92 -9.36 4.56
N ALA A 205 15.49 -10.32 3.82
CA ALA A 205 14.81 -10.94 2.67
C ALA A 205 13.51 -11.66 3.09
N ILE A 206 13.52 -12.40 4.21
CA ILE A 206 12.31 -13.01 4.76
C ILE A 206 11.25 -11.95 5.05
N GLY A 207 11.64 -10.84 5.69
CA GLY A 207 10.74 -9.71 5.93
C GLY A 207 10.17 -9.12 4.64
N LEU A 208 11.01 -8.87 3.64
CA LEU A 208 10.57 -8.36 2.33
C LEU A 208 9.61 -9.32 1.63
N LEU A 209 9.86 -10.64 1.69
CA LEU A 209 8.98 -11.65 1.09
C LEU A 209 7.62 -11.74 1.81
N ILE A 210 7.61 -11.72 3.14
CA ILE A 210 6.35 -11.67 3.92
C ILE A 210 5.55 -10.42 3.53
N PHE A 211 6.22 -9.27 3.42
CA PHE A 211 5.57 -8.04 3.03
C PHE A 211 5.07 -8.05 1.57
N LEU A 212 5.85 -8.64 0.66
CA LEU A 212 5.47 -8.82 -0.74
C LEU A 212 4.17 -9.62 -0.87
N VAL A 213 4.02 -10.70 -0.11
CA VAL A 213 2.78 -11.49 -0.08
C VAL A 213 1.58 -10.62 0.31
N GLY A 214 1.71 -9.79 1.36
CA GLY A 214 0.68 -8.85 1.77
C GLY A 214 0.37 -7.79 0.71
N GLY A 215 1.40 -7.27 0.02
CA GLY A 215 1.25 -6.33 -1.09
C GLY A 215 0.52 -6.93 -2.29
N VAL A 216 0.86 -8.16 -2.69
CA VAL A 216 0.18 -8.88 -3.77
C VAL A 216 -1.29 -9.14 -3.41
N GLN A 217 -1.58 -9.62 -2.20
CA GLN A 217 -2.95 -9.83 -1.75
C GLN A 217 -3.76 -8.53 -1.77
N TYR A 218 -3.17 -7.41 -1.34
CA TYR A 218 -3.80 -6.11 -1.42
C TYR A 218 -4.20 -5.76 -2.85
N HIS A 219 -3.27 -5.84 -3.82
CA HIS A 219 -3.56 -5.50 -5.21
C HIS A 219 -4.56 -6.45 -5.87
N VAL A 220 -4.50 -7.75 -5.57
CA VAL A 220 -5.47 -8.74 -6.08
C VAL A 220 -6.87 -8.44 -5.58
N ILE A 221 -7.05 -8.18 -4.28
CA ILE A 221 -8.38 -7.88 -3.72
C ILE A 221 -8.92 -6.55 -4.28
N GLN A 222 -8.08 -5.53 -4.40
CA GLN A 222 -8.49 -4.27 -5.01
C GLN A 222 -8.88 -4.46 -6.47
N GLY A 223 -8.13 -5.25 -7.24
CA GLY A 223 -8.46 -5.60 -8.62
C GLY A 223 -9.79 -6.36 -8.75
N GLN A 224 -10.05 -7.34 -7.88
CA GLN A 224 -11.33 -8.05 -7.85
C GLN A 224 -12.51 -7.14 -7.56
N ARG A 225 -12.36 -6.18 -6.62
CA ARG A 225 -13.39 -5.19 -6.32
C ARG A 225 -13.63 -4.24 -7.50
N ALA A 226 -12.57 -3.73 -8.12
CA ALA A 226 -12.69 -2.89 -9.30
C ALA A 226 -13.40 -3.63 -10.44
N HIS A 227 -13.05 -4.89 -10.67
CA HIS A 227 -13.73 -5.74 -11.65
C HIS A 227 -15.20 -5.97 -11.31
N PHE A 228 -15.54 -6.22 -10.05
CA PHE A 228 -16.94 -6.35 -9.62
C PHE A 228 -17.72 -5.05 -9.84
N MET A 229 -17.16 -3.90 -9.47
CA MET A 229 -17.76 -2.59 -9.70
C MET A 229 -17.96 -2.26 -11.18
N SER A 230 -17.05 -2.71 -12.06
CA SER A 230 -17.21 -2.50 -13.51
C SER A 230 -18.44 -3.17 -14.10
N LYS A 231 -19.03 -4.18 -13.43
CA LYS A 231 -20.27 -4.85 -13.88
C LYS A 231 -21.52 -4.00 -13.66
N PHE A 232 -21.45 -2.96 -12.84
CA PHE A 232 -22.54 -2.01 -12.60
C PHE A 232 -22.42 -0.74 -13.44
N LEU A 233 -21.32 -0.59 -14.19
CA LEU A 233 -21.18 0.49 -15.16
C LEU A 233 -21.89 0.09 -16.45
N SER A 234 -22.54 1.04 -17.12
CA SER A 234 -23.01 0.78 -18.48
C SER A 234 -21.81 0.42 -19.38
N PRO A 235 -21.98 -0.43 -20.41
CA PRO A 235 -20.88 -0.87 -21.27
C PRO A 235 -20.05 0.28 -21.83
N GLN A 236 -20.71 1.40 -22.14
CA GLN A 236 -20.09 2.59 -22.71
C GLN A 236 -19.24 3.34 -21.67
N VAL A 237 -19.71 3.46 -20.42
CA VAL A 237 -18.93 4.04 -19.31
C VAL A 237 -17.74 3.12 -18.98
N ALA A 238 -17.93 1.80 -18.96
CA ALA A 238 -16.84 0.84 -18.74
C ALA A 238 -15.76 0.95 -19.83
N GLN A 239 -16.14 1.08 -21.10
CA GLN A 239 -15.20 1.31 -22.20
C GLN A 239 -14.49 2.66 -22.10
N LEU A 240 -15.21 3.72 -21.71
CA LEU A 240 -14.62 5.05 -21.50
C LEU A 240 -13.57 5.02 -20.37
N VAL A 241 -13.92 4.41 -19.23
CA VAL A 241 -12.99 4.23 -18.10
C VAL A 241 -11.79 3.36 -18.50
N ALA A 242 -12.00 2.29 -19.26
CA ALA A 242 -10.92 1.42 -19.72
C ALA A 242 -9.96 2.13 -20.68
N ARG A 243 -10.46 3.00 -21.56
CA ARG A 243 -9.63 3.71 -22.57
C ARG A 243 -8.99 4.98 -22.05
N ARG A 244 -9.68 5.74 -21.19
CA ARG A 244 -9.29 7.10 -20.79
C ARG A 244 -9.11 7.27 -19.28
N GLY A 245 -9.30 6.22 -18.49
CA GLY A 245 -9.16 6.21 -17.03
C GLY A 245 -10.41 6.69 -16.29
N LEU A 246 -10.45 6.52 -14.97
CA LEU A 246 -11.62 6.89 -14.15
C LEU A 246 -12.02 8.37 -14.29
N LYS A 247 -11.03 9.27 -14.43
CA LYS A 247 -11.28 10.71 -14.49
C LYS A 247 -12.18 11.12 -15.66
N SER A 248 -12.03 10.48 -16.82
CA SER A 248 -12.84 10.83 -17.99
C SER A 248 -14.33 10.47 -17.83
N ALA A 249 -14.67 9.58 -16.89
CA ALA A 249 -16.07 9.26 -16.58
C ALA A 249 -16.69 10.26 -15.60
N THR A 250 -15.90 11.12 -14.97
CA THR A 250 -16.35 12.16 -14.03
C THR A 250 -16.24 13.58 -14.57
N ASP A 251 -15.66 13.77 -15.76
CA ASP A 251 -15.59 15.09 -16.39
C ASP A 251 -16.98 15.53 -16.86
N GLU A 252 -17.37 16.77 -16.52
CA GLU A 252 -18.62 17.37 -16.96
C GLU A 252 -18.54 17.70 -18.46
N GLN A 253 -19.57 17.28 -19.22
CA GLN A 253 -19.65 17.54 -20.66
C GLN A 253 -21.06 17.99 -21.04
N THR A 254 -21.14 18.97 -21.94
CA THR A 254 -22.39 19.34 -22.61
C THR A 254 -22.45 18.61 -23.94
N LEU A 255 -23.44 17.73 -24.08
CA LEU A 255 -23.63 16.90 -25.27
C LEU A 255 -25.07 17.11 -25.79
N GLU A 256 -25.21 17.17 -27.11
CA GLU A 256 -26.52 17.02 -27.75
C GLU A 256 -26.86 15.53 -27.82
N LEU A 257 -28.03 15.16 -27.31
CA LEU A 257 -28.43 13.76 -27.17
C LEU A 257 -29.93 13.58 -27.40
N SER A 258 -30.32 12.36 -27.73
CA SER A 258 -31.73 11.96 -27.79
C SER A 258 -32.09 11.13 -26.55
N VAL A 259 -33.24 11.41 -25.96
CA VAL A 259 -33.77 10.68 -24.80
C VAL A 259 -34.95 9.83 -25.25
N VAL A 260 -34.88 8.53 -24.96
CA VAL A 260 -35.99 7.59 -25.21
C VAL A 260 -36.52 7.11 -23.87
N CYS A 261 -37.80 7.36 -23.64
CA CYS A 261 -38.55 6.80 -22.51
C CYS A 261 -39.50 5.73 -23.04
N CYS A 262 -39.46 4.53 -22.48
CA CYS A 262 -40.40 3.48 -22.83
C CYS A 262 -40.94 2.78 -21.57
N ASP A 263 -42.13 2.19 -21.72
CA ASP A 263 -42.89 1.59 -20.64
C ASP A 263 -43.79 0.45 -21.14
N LEU A 264 -44.17 -0.49 -20.26
CA LEU A 264 -45.01 -1.63 -20.62
C LEU A 264 -46.50 -1.28 -20.57
N ARG A 265 -47.22 -1.57 -21.66
CA ARG A 265 -48.67 -1.35 -21.71
C ARG A 265 -49.41 -2.26 -20.73
N GLY A 266 -50.23 -1.66 -19.87
CA GLY A 266 -51.10 -2.40 -18.95
C GLY A 266 -50.38 -3.02 -17.74
N PHE A 267 -49.13 -2.65 -17.50
CA PHE A 267 -48.33 -3.22 -16.42
C PHE A 267 -48.93 -3.00 -15.03
N THR A 268 -49.49 -1.82 -14.74
CA THR A 268 -50.14 -1.56 -13.44
C THR A 268 -51.28 -2.54 -13.16
N ALA A 269 -52.11 -2.85 -14.16
CA ALA A 269 -53.18 -3.83 -14.01
C ALA A 269 -52.61 -5.26 -13.87
N PHE A 270 -51.57 -5.59 -14.65
CA PHE A 270 -50.88 -6.87 -14.57
C PHE A 270 -50.27 -7.13 -13.19
N THR A 271 -49.55 -6.16 -12.63
CA THR A 271 -48.90 -6.27 -11.32
C THR A 271 -49.88 -6.36 -10.17
N ALA A 272 -51.03 -5.68 -10.26
CA ALA A 272 -52.10 -5.78 -9.26
C ALA A 272 -52.73 -7.20 -9.19
N ALA A 273 -52.70 -7.95 -10.28
CA ALA A 273 -53.34 -9.27 -10.39
C ALA A 273 -52.36 -10.45 -10.39
N THR A 274 -51.04 -10.20 -10.28
CA THR A 274 -50.01 -11.23 -10.47
C THR A 274 -49.05 -11.31 -9.28
N GLU A 275 -48.63 -12.53 -8.94
CA GLU A 275 -47.62 -12.75 -7.90
C GLU A 275 -46.27 -12.08 -8.23
N SER A 276 -45.61 -11.53 -7.20
CA SER A 276 -44.35 -10.79 -7.34
C SER A 276 -43.26 -11.55 -8.09
N LYS A 277 -43.17 -12.88 -7.91
CA LYS A 277 -42.16 -13.71 -8.59
C LYS A 277 -42.32 -13.70 -10.11
N LYS A 278 -43.56 -13.72 -10.59
CA LYS A 278 -43.87 -13.72 -12.03
C LYS A 278 -43.71 -12.32 -12.62
N VAL A 279 -44.02 -11.27 -11.85
CA VAL A 279 -43.71 -9.88 -12.22
C VAL A 279 -42.21 -9.67 -12.39
N ILE A 280 -41.39 -10.13 -11.43
CA ILE A 280 -39.92 -10.02 -11.48
C ILE A 280 -39.34 -10.76 -12.70
N ASN A 281 -39.87 -11.93 -13.04
CA ASN A 281 -39.41 -12.67 -14.22
C ASN A 281 -39.69 -11.91 -15.52
N ILE A 282 -40.90 -11.36 -15.69
CA ILE A 282 -41.25 -10.55 -16.86
C ILE A 282 -40.41 -9.27 -16.94
N LEU A 283 -40.19 -8.58 -15.82
CA LEU A 283 -39.31 -7.41 -15.79
C LEU A 283 -37.89 -7.76 -16.22
N ARG A 284 -37.37 -8.92 -15.79
CA ARG A 284 -36.03 -9.39 -16.21
C ARG A 284 -35.97 -9.63 -17.72
N GLU A 285 -36.94 -10.35 -18.28
CA GLU A 285 -37.03 -10.60 -19.72
C GLU A 285 -37.19 -9.30 -20.53
N TYR A 286 -37.99 -8.36 -20.02
CA TYR A 286 -38.17 -7.04 -20.62
C TYR A 286 -36.88 -6.22 -20.59
N TYR A 287 -36.17 -6.16 -19.45
CA TYR A 287 -34.91 -5.45 -19.35
C TYR A 287 -33.82 -6.05 -20.22
N ASP A 288 -33.78 -7.38 -20.37
CA ASP A 288 -32.85 -8.06 -21.27
C ASP A 288 -33.11 -7.67 -22.74
N ALA A 289 -34.39 -7.68 -23.17
CA ALA A 289 -34.78 -7.28 -24.53
C ALA A 289 -34.49 -5.78 -24.81
N VAL A 290 -34.82 -4.90 -23.87
CA VAL A 290 -34.51 -3.46 -23.99
C VAL A 290 -33.00 -3.22 -23.98
N GLY A 291 -32.25 -3.94 -23.15
CA GLY A 291 -30.79 -3.88 -23.09
C GLY A 291 -30.14 -4.25 -24.42
N GLN A 292 -30.65 -5.31 -25.07
CA GLN A 292 -30.18 -5.71 -26.39
C GLN A 292 -30.48 -4.63 -27.45
N ALA A 293 -31.71 -4.14 -27.53
CA ALA A 293 -32.10 -3.10 -28.49
C ALA A 293 -31.34 -1.78 -28.28
N ALA A 294 -31.15 -1.36 -27.02
CA ALA A 294 -30.36 -0.18 -26.69
C ALA A 294 -28.90 -0.34 -27.17
N THR A 295 -28.31 -1.52 -26.96
CA THR A 295 -26.94 -1.81 -27.39
C THR A 295 -26.81 -1.76 -28.91
N GLU A 296 -27.75 -2.34 -29.65
CA GLU A 296 -27.76 -2.34 -31.13
C GLU A 296 -27.84 -0.91 -31.71
N CYS A 297 -28.55 -0.01 -31.03
CA CYS A 297 -28.69 1.40 -31.44
C CYS A 297 -27.62 2.33 -30.85
N GLY A 298 -26.62 1.80 -30.14
CA GLY A 298 -25.60 2.63 -29.46
C GLY A 298 -26.14 3.47 -28.30
N GLY A 299 -27.29 3.12 -27.73
CA GLY A 299 -27.88 3.77 -26.57
C GLY A 299 -27.32 3.28 -25.23
N THR A 300 -27.30 4.17 -24.23
CA THR A 300 -26.99 3.86 -22.83
C THR A 300 -28.26 3.89 -22.00
N ILE A 301 -28.56 2.80 -21.29
CA ILE A 301 -29.61 2.80 -20.26
C ILE A 301 -29.11 3.64 -19.08
N LYS A 302 -29.82 4.72 -18.76
CA LYS A 302 -29.53 5.59 -17.63
C LYS A 302 -30.21 5.10 -16.36
N ASP A 303 -31.52 4.85 -16.42
CA ASP A 303 -32.34 4.46 -15.27
C ASP A 303 -33.35 3.38 -15.66
N GLN A 304 -33.64 2.49 -14.70
CA GLN A 304 -34.70 1.49 -14.75
C GLN A 304 -35.52 1.60 -13.46
N ALA A 305 -36.83 1.83 -13.58
CA ALA A 305 -37.70 2.00 -12.42
C ALA A 305 -39.09 1.43 -12.72
N GLY A 306 -39.41 0.27 -12.14
CA GLY A 306 -40.63 -0.46 -12.49
C GLY A 306 -40.56 -0.96 -13.93
N ASP A 307 -41.60 -0.72 -14.70
CA ASP A 307 -41.67 -0.96 -16.15
C ASP A 307 -41.03 0.15 -17.00
N GLY A 308 -40.72 1.31 -16.40
CA GLY A 308 -40.09 2.42 -17.08
C GLY A 308 -38.59 2.23 -17.32
N VAL A 309 -38.14 2.49 -18.55
CA VAL A 309 -36.72 2.55 -18.92
C VAL A 309 -36.39 3.88 -19.59
N LEU A 310 -35.29 4.49 -19.16
CA LEU A 310 -34.73 5.73 -19.73
C LEU A 310 -33.42 5.42 -20.47
N ILE A 311 -33.40 5.66 -21.77
CA ILE A 311 -32.25 5.41 -22.65
C ILE A 311 -31.74 6.75 -23.19
N LEU A 312 -30.43 6.95 -23.14
CA LEU A 312 -29.74 8.09 -23.74
C LEU A 312 -29.02 7.62 -25.01
N VAL A 313 -29.29 8.26 -26.14
CA VAL A 313 -28.62 8.02 -27.42
C VAL A 313 -27.72 9.21 -27.70
N GLY A 314 -26.42 8.97 -27.90
CA GLY A 314 -25.40 10.03 -27.97
C GLY A 314 -24.71 10.38 -26.64
N ALA A 315 -24.88 9.56 -25.59
CA ALA A 315 -24.17 9.70 -24.32
C ALA A 315 -23.78 8.33 -23.73
N PRO A 316 -22.64 8.21 -23.02
CA PRO A 316 -21.64 9.25 -22.70
C PRO A 316 -20.69 9.56 -23.87
N ILE A 317 -20.86 8.90 -25.02
CA ILE A 317 -20.09 9.14 -26.23
C ILE A 317 -21.03 9.77 -27.26
N ALA A 318 -20.68 10.97 -27.75
CA ALA A 318 -21.42 11.63 -28.83
C ALA A 318 -21.46 10.73 -30.07
N LEU A 319 -22.62 10.61 -30.68
CA LEU A 319 -22.74 10.01 -32.01
C LEU A 319 -22.36 11.07 -33.06
N PRO A 320 -21.65 10.65 -34.13
CA PRO A 320 -21.28 11.55 -35.22
C PRO A 320 -22.49 12.04 -36.02
#